data_AF-A0A813Q652-F1
#
_entry.id   AF-A0A813Q652-F1
#
_cell.length_a   1.000
_cell.length_b   1.000
_cell.length_c   1.000
_cell.angle_alpha   90.00
_cell.angle_beta   90.00
_cell.angle_gamma   90.00
#
_symmetry.space_group_name_H-M   'P 1'
#
loop_
_entity.id
_entity.type
_entity.pdbx_description
1 polymer ?
#
loop_
_entity_poly.entity_id
_entity_poly.type
_entity_poly.pdbx_seq_one_letter_code
_entity_poly.pdbx_strand_id
1 'polypeptide(L)'
;MAEKSTYILFALLFLFTITATILTAVLLGIVVNRLPSNNATSLEPHPPLSLVNQINIKDLLKHLQQLQDIADRSNGTRAIATAGFNETLDYITSQLEQNTNLIVQRQYFTVRNYIIRGNPQLQSQINGVTLHHTYVTNFTQILYSSRADFDSFVPLVPIPNVGCQDSDWTSVSAENAVALVKRGDCTYPEKSLFAQKYRVKGLLIYNDGTASDRFLPIQNVRNNLNTTIPAFFISYSLGVQLLNGAPNSSVKMNIDVSDADGIGNICADTPTGEKTQTIVVGSHSDGVPAGSGINDNGSGTVGNLILALNLARLFQTSSSSYPTYAYRVRFCWWGAEELGLLGARHHVDQALLTNVTTVGERLQDYLLNLNYDMLAGPNYRFGIHDRATVPSTTPEQALRGTEKITNLFRQWFNEQKLPWSNSSLGGGSDYVPFLAAGLAVGGVNTGAGGIKSASERDQYATVLGIGNGGLANAAYDPCYHQQCDRITNINPFAYEKVVKAAAHALEYMGRLNNLQQWLYPNGRQIDMPLINRNQLYDFRNDPDLI
;
A
#
# COMPACT_ATOMS: atom_id res chain seq x y z
N MET A 1 1.20 -28.95 74.61
CA MET A 1 1.12 -27.72 73.79
C MET A 1 1.47 -27.92 72.30
N ALA A 2 1.70 -29.16 71.83
CA ALA A 2 1.99 -29.43 70.42
C ALA A 2 0.75 -29.80 69.56
N GLU A 3 -0.33 -30.34 70.15
CA GLU A 3 -1.50 -30.75 69.37
C GLU A 3 -2.48 -29.61 69.01
N LYS A 4 -2.56 -28.54 69.82
CA LYS A 4 -3.48 -27.41 69.52
C LYS A 4 -3.02 -26.53 68.36
N SER A 5 -1.73 -26.56 68.00
CA SER A 5 -1.17 -25.72 66.92
C SER A 5 -1.51 -26.25 65.53
N THR A 6 -1.60 -27.57 65.38
CA THR A 6 -1.85 -28.23 64.09
C THR A 6 -3.28 -28.03 63.61
N TYR A 7 -4.27 -28.06 64.52
CA TYR A 7 -5.68 -27.83 64.16
C TYR A 7 -5.98 -26.38 63.77
N ILE A 8 -5.27 -25.41 64.35
CA ILE A 8 -5.42 -23.99 63.99
C ILE A 8 -4.82 -23.74 62.60
N LEU A 9 -3.69 -24.38 62.27
CA LEU A 9 -3.06 -24.24 60.95
C LEU A 9 -3.92 -24.85 59.84
N PHE A 10 -4.53 -26.02 60.07
CA PHE A 10 -5.46 -26.64 59.12
C PHE A 10 -6.76 -25.85 58.95
N ALA A 11 -7.30 -25.28 60.03
CA ALA A 11 -8.49 -24.43 59.95
C ALA A 11 -8.21 -23.14 59.17
N LEU A 12 -7.04 -22.52 59.36
CA LEU A 12 -6.63 -21.33 58.62
C LEU A 12 -6.38 -21.62 57.13
N LEU A 13 -5.75 -22.74 56.79
CA LEU A 13 -5.56 -23.18 55.40
C LEU A 13 -6.90 -23.49 54.71
N PHE A 14 -7.86 -24.06 55.43
CA PHE A 14 -9.20 -24.35 54.89
C PHE A 14 -10.06 -23.09 54.72
N LEU A 15 -9.94 -22.09 55.62
CA LEU A 15 -10.57 -20.79 55.42
C LEU A 15 -9.94 -19.99 54.27
N PHE A 16 -8.62 -20.13 54.04
CA PHE A 16 -7.93 -19.45 52.94
C PHE A 16 -8.32 -20.02 51.57
N THR A 17 -8.53 -21.34 51.46
CA THR A 17 -8.97 -21.97 50.20
C THR A 17 -10.43 -21.66 49.88
N ILE A 18 -11.32 -21.57 50.88
CA ILE A 18 -12.73 -21.18 50.69
C ILE A 18 -12.85 -19.69 50.31
N THR A 19 -12.05 -18.80 50.92
CA THR A 19 -12.06 -17.38 50.56
C THR A 19 -11.46 -17.12 49.18
N ALA A 20 -10.42 -17.85 48.76
CA ALA A 20 -9.85 -17.76 47.42
C ALA A 20 -10.78 -18.30 46.31
N THR A 21 -11.60 -19.32 46.59
CA THR A 21 -12.59 -19.85 45.64
C THR A 21 -13.83 -18.95 45.52
N ILE A 22 -14.24 -18.28 46.59
CA ILE A 22 -15.35 -17.31 46.53
C ILE A 22 -14.90 -16.02 45.81
N LEU A 23 -13.65 -15.55 46.00
CA LEU A 23 -13.14 -14.38 45.30
C LEU A 23 -12.98 -14.61 43.79
N THR A 24 -12.56 -15.81 43.37
CA THR A 24 -12.47 -16.18 41.95
C THR A 24 -13.84 -16.36 41.29
N ALA A 25 -14.84 -16.86 42.02
CA ALA A 25 -16.22 -16.95 41.51
C ALA A 25 -16.91 -15.58 41.36
N VAL A 26 -16.63 -14.63 42.27
CA VAL A 26 -17.17 -13.25 42.19
C VAL A 26 -16.44 -12.43 41.11
N LEU A 27 -15.14 -12.63 40.90
CA LEU A 27 -14.40 -12.03 39.78
C LEU A 27 -14.80 -12.60 38.42
N LEU A 28 -15.11 -13.90 38.32
CA LEU A 28 -15.72 -14.46 37.09
C LEU A 28 -17.13 -13.91 36.86
N GLY A 29 -17.96 -13.77 37.91
CA GLY A 29 -19.31 -13.23 37.79
C GLY A 29 -19.37 -11.75 37.36
N ILE A 30 -18.37 -10.95 37.73
CA ILE A 30 -18.28 -9.53 37.36
C ILE A 30 -17.65 -9.34 35.97
N VAL A 31 -16.76 -10.25 35.53
CA VAL A 31 -16.19 -10.21 34.16
C VAL A 31 -17.18 -10.74 33.11
N VAL A 32 -18.08 -11.67 33.46
CA VAL A 32 -19.10 -12.18 32.52
C VAL A 32 -20.20 -11.15 32.21
N ASN A 33 -20.41 -10.14 33.08
CA ASN A 33 -21.41 -9.08 32.87
C ASN A 33 -20.88 -7.82 32.14
N ARG A 34 -19.68 -7.87 31.54
CA ARG A 34 -19.16 -6.85 30.61
C ARG A 34 -18.71 -7.41 29.27
N LEU A 35 -19.25 -8.55 28.87
CA LEU A 35 -19.26 -8.87 27.44
C LEU A 35 -20.27 -7.93 26.79
N PRO A 36 -19.88 -7.10 25.81
CA PRO A 36 -20.88 -6.43 24.98
C PRO A 36 -21.76 -7.54 24.45
N SER A 37 -23.07 -7.42 24.68
CA SER A 37 -24.05 -8.24 24.00
C SER A 37 -23.71 -8.14 22.52
N ASN A 38 -23.20 -9.24 21.95
CA ASN A 38 -23.20 -9.46 20.52
C ASN A 38 -24.67 -9.47 20.12
N ASN A 39 -25.26 -8.28 19.99
CA ASN A 39 -26.24 -8.03 18.96
C ASN A 39 -25.46 -8.19 17.65
N ALA A 40 -25.19 -9.44 17.29
CA ALA A 40 -25.05 -9.83 15.92
C ALA A 40 -26.39 -9.40 15.30
N THR A 41 -26.43 -8.16 14.82
CA THR A 41 -27.38 -7.77 13.78
C THR A 41 -27.27 -8.89 12.76
N SER A 42 -28.28 -9.75 12.72
CA SER A 42 -28.37 -10.80 11.73
C SER A 42 -28.19 -10.11 10.39
N LEU A 43 -27.03 -10.33 9.76
CA LEU A 43 -26.82 -9.89 8.40
C LEU A 43 -27.96 -10.49 7.58
N GLU A 44 -28.52 -9.67 6.69
CA GLU A 44 -29.52 -10.09 5.71
C GLU A 44 -29.16 -11.47 5.11
N PRO A 45 -30.15 -12.32 4.78
CA PRO A 45 -29.92 -13.70 4.32
C PRO A 45 -28.81 -13.74 3.26
N HIS A 46 -27.93 -14.75 3.35
CA HIS A 46 -26.76 -14.87 2.48
C HIS A 46 -27.13 -14.61 1.02
N PRO A 47 -26.54 -13.59 0.38
CA PRO A 47 -26.80 -13.34 -1.01
C PRO A 47 -26.39 -14.57 -1.86
N PRO A 48 -26.99 -14.74 -3.05
CA PRO A 48 -26.56 -15.76 -4.00
C PRO A 48 -25.04 -15.71 -4.18
N LEU A 49 -24.40 -16.87 -4.38
CA LEU A 49 -22.95 -16.95 -4.65
C LEU A 49 -22.65 -16.92 -6.16
N SER A 50 -23.49 -16.26 -6.98
CA SER A 50 -23.43 -16.44 -8.42
C SER A 50 -22.17 -15.84 -9.03
N LEU A 51 -21.67 -14.68 -8.54
CA LEU A 51 -20.39 -14.09 -8.98
C LEU A 51 -19.22 -14.95 -8.50
N VAL A 52 -19.28 -15.44 -7.25
CA VAL A 52 -18.28 -16.37 -6.71
C VAL A 52 -18.16 -17.63 -7.56
N ASN A 53 -19.28 -18.17 -8.02
CA ASN A 53 -19.35 -19.36 -8.86
C ASN A 53 -18.80 -19.15 -10.28
N GLN A 54 -18.63 -17.88 -10.73
CA GLN A 54 -17.96 -17.58 -12.00
C GLN A 54 -16.43 -17.56 -11.88
N ILE A 55 -15.87 -17.58 -10.66
CA ILE A 55 -14.42 -17.53 -10.48
C ILE A 55 -13.81 -18.90 -10.79
N ASN A 56 -12.97 -18.94 -11.82
CA ASN A 56 -12.27 -20.12 -12.29
C ASN A 56 -10.77 -19.85 -12.39
N ILE A 57 -9.96 -20.72 -11.77
CA ILE A 57 -8.51 -20.59 -11.78
C ILE A 57 -7.89 -20.68 -13.18
N LYS A 58 -8.51 -21.40 -14.12
CA LYS A 58 -8.02 -21.48 -15.50
C LYS A 58 -8.10 -20.12 -16.21
N ASP A 59 -9.18 -19.37 -15.99
CA ASP A 59 -9.33 -18.04 -16.57
C ASP A 59 -8.32 -17.06 -15.95
N LEU A 60 -8.20 -17.09 -14.62
CA LEU A 60 -7.20 -16.31 -13.90
C LEU A 60 -5.77 -16.55 -14.42
N LEU A 61 -5.34 -17.82 -14.56
CA LEU A 61 -4.01 -18.15 -15.07
C LEU A 61 -3.84 -17.80 -16.55
N LYS A 62 -4.89 -17.94 -17.37
CA LYS A 62 -4.86 -17.54 -18.79
C LYS A 62 -4.56 -16.04 -18.94
N HIS A 63 -5.24 -15.19 -18.16
CA HIS A 63 -5.03 -13.75 -18.20
C HIS A 63 -3.67 -13.35 -17.59
N LEU A 64 -3.20 -14.04 -16.54
CA LEU A 64 -1.83 -13.83 -16.03
C LEU A 64 -0.76 -14.20 -17.04
N GLN A 65 -0.95 -15.26 -17.83
CA GLN A 65 -0.02 -15.62 -18.89
C GLN A 65 0.09 -14.50 -19.93
N GLN A 66 -1.01 -13.80 -20.25
CA GLN A 66 -0.94 -12.66 -21.16
C GLN A 66 -0.10 -11.51 -20.59
N LEU A 67 -0.19 -11.24 -19.28
CA LEU A 67 0.68 -10.24 -18.65
C LEU A 67 2.15 -10.69 -18.63
N GLN A 68 2.42 -11.99 -18.43
CA GLN A 68 3.77 -12.55 -18.54
C GLN A 68 4.34 -12.40 -19.95
N ASP A 69 3.54 -12.69 -20.98
CA ASP A 69 3.95 -12.57 -22.39
C ASP A 69 4.26 -11.10 -22.74
N ILE A 70 3.45 -10.16 -22.24
CA ILE A 70 3.69 -8.71 -22.36
C ILE A 70 5.01 -8.31 -21.70
N ALA A 71 5.26 -8.78 -20.48
CA ALA A 71 6.51 -8.50 -19.77
C ALA A 71 7.72 -9.07 -20.54
N ASP A 72 7.66 -10.33 -20.97
CA ASP A 72 8.77 -11.02 -21.64
C ASP A 72 9.19 -10.34 -22.94
N ARG A 73 8.23 -9.82 -23.73
CA ARG A 73 8.54 -9.04 -24.95
C ARG A 73 8.89 -7.57 -24.68
N SER A 74 8.77 -7.10 -23.44
CA SER A 74 9.02 -5.73 -23.00
C SER A 74 10.19 -5.63 -22.00
N ASN A 75 11.28 -6.33 -22.29
CA ASN A 75 12.49 -6.40 -21.44
C ASN A 75 12.25 -6.96 -20.03
N GLY A 76 11.26 -7.83 -19.88
CA GLY A 76 10.98 -8.57 -18.65
C GLY A 76 10.20 -7.78 -17.60
N THR A 77 9.66 -6.60 -17.92
CA THR A 77 8.96 -5.73 -16.94
C THR A 77 7.68 -5.11 -17.51
N ARG A 78 6.78 -4.71 -16.59
CA ARG A 78 5.57 -3.92 -16.85
C ARG A 78 5.60 -2.58 -16.09
N ALA A 79 6.80 -2.12 -15.71
CA ALA A 79 6.98 -0.86 -15.00
C ALA A 79 6.55 0.34 -15.83
N ILE A 80 6.15 1.42 -15.16
CA ILE A 80 5.70 2.62 -15.86
C ILE A 80 6.75 3.19 -16.82
N ALA A 81 6.29 3.92 -17.83
CA ALA A 81 7.12 4.46 -18.91
C ALA A 81 7.91 3.40 -19.70
N THR A 82 7.44 2.14 -19.68
CA THR A 82 7.92 1.06 -20.55
C THR A 82 6.83 0.63 -21.54
N ALA A 83 7.23 -0.11 -22.58
CA ALA A 83 6.28 -0.74 -23.49
C ALA A 83 5.34 -1.73 -22.76
N GLY A 84 5.86 -2.47 -21.77
CA GLY A 84 5.09 -3.48 -21.04
C GLY A 84 3.94 -2.89 -20.23
N PHE A 85 4.13 -1.68 -19.68
CA PHE A 85 3.03 -0.96 -19.01
C PHE A 85 1.94 -0.54 -20.00
N ASN A 86 2.32 0.10 -21.11
CA ASN A 86 1.35 0.55 -22.12
C ASN A 86 0.56 -0.63 -22.70
N GLU A 87 1.24 -1.73 -23.03
CA GLU A 87 0.59 -2.94 -23.53
C GLU A 87 -0.31 -3.61 -22.48
N THR A 88 0.02 -3.51 -21.19
CA THR A 88 -0.85 -3.96 -20.10
C THR A 88 -2.16 -3.17 -20.11
N LEU A 89 -2.09 -1.84 -20.21
CA LEU A 89 -3.28 -0.98 -20.26
C LEU A 89 -4.13 -1.26 -21.52
N ASP A 90 -3.48 -1.45 -22.67
CA ASP A 90 -4.15 -1.79 -23.93
C ASP A 90 -4.85 -3.15 -23.82
N TYR A 91 -4.20 -4.14 -23.19
CA TYR A 91 -4.77 -5.46 -22.97
C TYR A 91 -6.03 -5.39 -22.09
N ILE A 92 -5.95 -4.74 -20.92
CA ILE A 92 -7.09 -4.58 -20.00
C ILE A 92 -8.25 -3.89 -20.72
N THR A 93 -7.96 -2.77 -21.37
CA THR A 93 -8.92 -1.98 -22.15
C THR A 93 -9.61 -2.84 -23.20
N SER A 94 -8.84 -3.58 -24.00
CA SER A 94 -9.33 -4.46 -25.05
C SER A 94 -10.25 -5.55 -24.48
N GLN A 95 -9.88 -6.17 -23.36
CA GLN A 95 -10.74 -7.16 -22.71
C GLN A 95 -12.08 -6.56 -22.27
N LEU A 96 -12.07 -5.35 -21.70
CA LEU A 96 -13.29 -4.67 -21.25
C LEU A 96 -14.18 -4.27 -22.43
N GLU A 97 -13.63 -3.58 -23.43
CA GLU A 97 -14.39 -3.06 -24.58
C GLU A 97 -14.95 -4.19 -25.46
N GLN A 98 -14.24 -5.31 -25.60
CA GLN A 98 -14.67 -6.41 -26.48
C GLN A 98 -15.63 -7.40 -25.80
N ASN A 99 -15.59 -7.54 -24.47
CA ASN A 99 -16.31 -8.60 -23.76
C ASN A 99 -17.36 -8.07 -22.78
N THR A 100 -17.53 -6.76 -22.66
CA THR A 100 -18.48 -6.15 -21.73
C THR A 100 -19.20 -4.96 -22.36
N ASN A 101 -20.23 -4.48 -21.66
CA ASN A 101 -20.88 -3.20 -21.91
C ASN A 101 -20.52 -2.15 -20.84
N LEU A 102 -19.40 -2.34 -20.14
CA LEU A 102 -18.90 -1.36 -19.18
C LEU A 102 -18.44 -0.10 -19.89
N ILE A 103 -18.60 1.05 -19.24
CA ILE A 103 -18.21 2.35 -19.77
C ILE A 103 -16.75 2.60 -19.39
N VAL A 104 -15.84 2.38 -20.33
CA VAL A 104 -14.40 2.52 -20.13
C VAL A 104 -13.97 3.99 -20.22
N GLN A 105 -13.19 4.43 -19.24
CA GLN A 105 -12.60 5.75 -19.12
C GLN A 105 -11.09 5.60 -18.89
N ARG A 106 -10.32 6.58 -19.37
CA ARG A 106 -8.86 6.63 -19.20
C ARG A 106 -8.51 7.95 -18.54
N GLN A 107 -7.69 7.92 -17.49
CA GLN A 107 -7.19 9.11 -16.81
C GLN A 107 -5.68 9.14 -16.98
N TYR A 108 -5.17 10.11 -17.73
CA TYR A 108 -3.74 10.27 -17.94
C TYR A 108 -3.19 11.41 -17.07
N PHE A 109 -2.01 11.19 -16.51
CA PHE A 109 -1.31 12.17 -15.68
C PHE A 109 0.20 12.13 -15.92
N THR A 110 0.89 13.15 -15.40
CA THR A 110 2.34 13.31 -15.51
C THR A 110 3.00 12.96 -14.18
N VAL A 111 4.05 12.14 -14.23
CA VAL A 111 4.96 11.91 -13.10
C VAL A 111 6.20 12.78 -13.29
N ARG A 112 6.38 13.78 -12.43
CA ARG A 112 7.45 14.78 -12.56
C ARG A 112 8.82 14.23 -12.18
N ASN A 113 9.87 14.71 -12.85
CA ASN A 113 11.28 14.43 -12.51
C ASN A 113 11.57 12.93 -12.28
N TYR A 114 11.02 12.06 -13.14
CA TYR A 114 11.11 10.60 -12.97
C TYR A 114 12.05 9.95 -13.98
N ILE A 115 11.97 10.34 -15.25
CA ILE A 115 12.80 9.74 -16.30
C ILE A 115 14.22 10.28 -16.16
N ILE A 116 15.13 9.43 -15.69
CA ILE A 116 16.56 9.73 -15.58
C ILE A 116 17.21 9.46 -16.94
N ARG A 117 17.94 10.44 -17.47
CA ARG A 117 18.68 10.33 -18.73
C ARG A 117 20.17 10.28 -18.44
N GLY A 118 20.82 9.24 -18.96
CA GLY A 118 22.24 9.00 -18.70
C GLY A 118 22.52 8.62 -17.24
N ASN A 119 23.80 8.69 -16.86
CA ASN A 119 24.25 8.28 -15.53
C ASN A 119 24.39 9.50 -14.60
N PRO A 120 23.72 9.53 -13.44
CA PRO A 120 23.96 10.55 -12.42
C PRO A 120 25.45 10.63 -12.06
N GLN A 121 25.96 11.83 -11.83
CA GLN A 121 27.36 12.09 -11.47
C GLN A 121 27.45 12.92 -10.19
N LEU A 122 28.36 12.52 -9.31
CA LEU A 122 28.75 13.28 -8.12
C LEU A 122 30.27 13.34 -8.03
N GLN A 123 30.80 14.54 -7.87
CA GLN A 123 32.20 14.78 -7.52
C GLN A 123 32.27 15.64 -6.27
N SER A 124 33.32 15.46 -5.48
CA SER A 124 33.63 16.35 -4.36
C SER A 124 35.05 16.86 -4.45
N GLN A 125 35.26 18.08 -3.98
CA GLN A 125 36.59 18.62 -3.73
C GLN A 125 36.74 18.91 -2.24
N ILE A 126 37.76 18.33 -1.61
CA ILE A 126 38.09 18.53 -0.20
C ILE A 126 39.53 19.00 -0.12
N ASN A 127 39.77 20.19 0.44
CA ASN A 127 41.12 20.79 0.54
C ASN A 127 41.87 20.80 -0.82
N GLY A 128 41.15 21.08 -1.90
CA GLY A 128 41.69 21.11 -3.27
C GLY A 128 41.81 19.75 -3.97
N VAL A 129 41.64 18.63 -3.26
CA VAL A 129 41.70 17.28 -3.85
C VAL A 129 40.33 16.90 -4.40
N THR A 130 40.26 16.57 -5.69
CA THR A 130 39.03 16.13 -6.36
C THR A 130 38.86 14.62 -6.24
N LEU A 131 37.65 14.18 -5.88
CA LEU A 131 37.25 12.78 -5.77
C LEU A 131 36.02 12.53 -6.64
N HIS A 132 36.02 11.41 -7.36
CA HIS A 132 34.89 10.91 -8.14
C HIS A 132 34.16 9.84 -7.34
N HIS A 133 32.83 9.85 -7.41
CA HIS A 133 31.99 8.93 -6.64
C HIS A 133 31.25 7.98 -7.57
N THR A 134 31.12 6.72 -7.14
CA THR A 134 30.44 5.67 -7.87
C THR A 134 28.97 5.63 -7.47
N TYR A 135 28.08 5.62 -8.46
CA TYR A 135 26.64 5.49 -8.24
C TYR A 135 26.29 4.14 -7.60
N VAL A 136 25.27 4.11 -6.74
CA VAL A 136 24.86 3.00 -5.84
C VAL A 136 25.87 2.66 -4.74
N THR A 137 27.17 2.83 -4.95
CA THR A 137 28.20 2.59 -3.91
C THR A 137 28.36 3.79 -2.97
N ASN A 138 28.53 4.98 -3.54
CA ASN A 138 28.81 6.21 -2.79
C ASN A 138 27.58 7.12 -2.74
N PHE A 139 26.75 7.11 -3.77
CA PHE A 139 25.54 7.93 -3.82
C PHE A 139 24.45 7.31 -4.69
N THR A 140 23.21 7.69 -4.41
CA THR A 140 22.01 7.38 -5.19
C THR A 140 21.21 8.67 -5.37
N GLN A 141 20.42 8.70 -6.43
CA GLN A 141 19.44 9.75 -6.64
C GLN A 141 18.29 9.64 -5.64
N ILE A 142 17.76 10.79 -5.22
CA ILE A 142 16.45 10.84 -4.57
C ILE A 142 15.42 11.11 -5.68
N LEU A 143 14.53 10.15 -5.93
CA LEU A 143 13.48 10.24 -6.95
C LEU A 143 12.62 11.50 -6.72
N TYR A 144 12.15 12.10 -7.81
CA TYR A 144 11.38 13.36 -7.85
C TYR A 144 12.15 14.64 -7.49
N SER A 145 13.45 14.53 -7.24
CA SER A 145 14.31 15.71 -7.14
C SER A 145 14.55 16.35 -8.50
N SER A 146 14.76 17.66 -8.54
CA SER A 146 14.94 18.36 -9.81
C SER A 146 16.28 18.03 -10.48
N ARG A 147 16.39 18.38 -11.76
CA ARG A 147 17.64 18.35 -12.52
C ARG A 147 18.77 19.11 -11.82
N ALA A 148 19.99 18.60 -11.93
CA ALA A 148 21.22 19.31 -11.56
C ALA A 148 22.17 19.37 -12.76
N ASP A 149 22.78 20.52 -12.99
CA ASP A 149 23.83 20.69 -13.98
C ASP A 149 24.87 21.70 -13.47
N PHE A 150 25.63 21.29 -12.45
CA PHE A 150 26.66 22.16 -11.90
C PHE A 150 27.85 22.12 -12.84
N ASP A 151 28.25 23.26 -13.40
CA ASP A 151 29.44 23.38 -14.26
C ASP A 151 30.74 23.51 -13.45
N SER A 152 30.64 24.06 -12.24
CA SER A 152 31.73 24.25 -11.28
C SER A 152 31.42 23.58 -9.93
N PHE A 153 32.45 23.43 -9.08
CA PHE A 153 32.24 23.04 -7.70
C PHE A 153 31.45 24.11 -6.94
N VAL A 154 30.40 23.68 -6.24
CA VAL A 154 29.56 24.53 -5.38
C VAL A 154 29.96 24.29 -3.93
N PRO A 155 30.22 25.34 -3.12
CA PRO A 155 30.54 25.19 -1.70
C PRO A 155 29.51 24.34 -0.96
N LEU A 156 29.98 23.50 -0.05
CA LEU A 156 29.14 22.64 0.78
C LEU A 156 29.03 23.23 2.19
N VAL A 157 27.81 23.22 2.73
CA VAL A 157 27.53 23.69 4.10
C VAL A 157 26.89 22.54 4.90
N PRO A 158 27.55 22.06 5.96
CA PRO A 158 26.92 21.13 6.90
C PRO A 158 25.78 21.82 7.65
N ILE A 159 24.60 21.20 7.64
CA ILE A 159 23.48 21.64 8.46
C ILE A 159 23.59 20.95 9.83
N PRO A 160 23.58 21.70 10.94
CA PRO A 160 23.65 21.13 12.29
C PRO A 160 22.55 20.11 12.60
N ASN A 161 22.82 19.30 13.63
CA ASN A 161 21.94 18.23 14.11
C ASN A 161 21.58 17.25 12.98
N VAL A 162 20.30 17.22 12.59
CA VAL A 162 19.77 16.39 11.52
C VAL A 162 18.94 17.22 10.53
N GLY A 163 18.97 18.55 10.59
CA GLY A 163 18.24 19.42 9.65
C GLY A 163 16.72 19.24 9.69
N CYS A 164 16.15 18.90 10.85
CA CYS A 164 14.73 18.62 11.03
C CYS A 164 13.96 19.77 11.71
N GLN A 165 14.67 20.81 12.13
CA GLN A 165 14.09 21.99 12.75
C GLN A 165 14.55 23.26 12.02
N ASP A 166 13.71 24.28 11.99
CA ASP A 166 14.07 25.58 11.39
C ASP A 166 15.37 26.15 11.96
N SER A 167 15.59 25.98 13.26
CA SER A 167 16.81 26.42 13.95
C SER A 167 18.09 25.81 13.38
N ASP A 168 18.03 24.57 12.89
CA ASP A 168 19.18 23.89 12.28
C ASP A 168 19.64 24.67 11.05
N TRP A 169 18.70 25.16 10.24
CA TRP A 169 18.98 25.84 8.98
C TRP A 169 19.26 27.33 9.14
N THR A 170 18.66 28.02 10.11
CA THR A 170 18.96 29.44 10.39
C THR A 170 20.30 29.65 11.07
N SER A 171 20.88 28.60 11.68
CA SER A 171 22.16 28.68 12.38
C SER A 171 23.36 28.78 11.43
N VAL A 172 23.16 28.53 10.14
CA VAL A 172 24.20 28.54 9.10
C VAL A 172 23.70 29.28 7.86
N SER A 173 24.59 29.98 7.16
CA SER A 173 24.26 30.60 5.86
C SER A 173 24.37 29.56 4.75
N ALA A 174 23.26 28.87 4.45
CA ALA A 174 23.22 27.80 3.43
C ALA A 174 22.75 28.27 2.04
N GLU A 175 22.31 29.52 1.90
CA GLU A 175 21.84 30.07 0.62
C GLU A 175 22.94 29.94 -0.44
N ASN A 176 22.57 29.52 -1.65
CA ASN A 176 23.47 29.29 -2.78
C ASN A 176 24.55 28.20 -2.61
N ALA A 177 24.56 27.46 -1.49
CA ALA A 177 25.46 26.33 -1.23
C ALA A 177 24.75 24.97 -1.43
N VAL A 178 25.50 23.87 -1.38
CA VAL A 178 24.92 22.52 -1.24
C VAL A 178 24.83 22.17 0.24
N ALA A 179 23.63 21.87 0.73
CA ALA A 179 23.43 21.44 2.11
C ALA A 179 23.84 19.98 2.30
N LEU A 180 24.63 19.70 3.34
CA LEU A 180 24.91 18.34 3.80
C LEU A 180 24.14 18.07 5.10
N VAL A 181 23.22 17.11 5.05
CA VAL A 181 22.29 16.79 6.14
C VAL A 181 22.43 15.33 6.54
N LYS A 182 22.54 15.04 7.84
CA LYS A 182 22.56 13.66 8.33
C LYS A 182 21.15 13.04 8.28
N ARG A 183 21.04 11.75 7.97
CA ARG A 183 19.84 10.94 8.26
C ARG A 183 19.45 11.12 9.73
N GLY A 184 18.15 11.24 10.01
CA GLY A 184 17.65 11.48 11.36
C GLY A 184 16.14 11.38 11.43
N ASP A 185 15.54 12.12 12.36
CA ASP A 185 14.19 11.85 12.87
C ASP A 185 13.03 12.29 11.95
N CYS A 186 13.30 13.23 11.05
CA CYS A 186 12.34 13.67 10.03
C CYS A 186 12.58 12.95 8.69
N THR A 187 11.52 12.92 7.89
CA THR A 187 11.49 12.28 6.57
C THR A 187 12.44 12.97 5.58
N TYR A 188 12.82 12.25 4.52
CA TYR A 188 13.63 12.82 3.44
C TYR A 188 12.90 13.94 2.67
N PRO A 189 11.60 13.81 2.34
CA PRO A 189 10.80 14.93 1.82
C PRO A 189 10.81 16.17 2.72
N GLU A 190 10.71 16.02 4.05
CA GLU A 190 10.77 17.16 4.98
C GLU A 190 12.12 17.88 4.91
N LYS A 191 13.23 17.15 4.84
CA LYS A 191 14.57 17.75 4.64
C LYS A 191 14.65 18.52 3.32
N SER A 192 14.07 17.99 2.25
CA SER A 192 13.99 18.68 0.95
C SER A 192 13.12 19.93 1.00
N LEU A 193 12.02 19.92 1.77
CA LEU A 193 11.20 21.12 2.00
C LEU A 193 11.98 22.21 2.75
N PHE A 194 12.78 21.85 3.76
CA PHE A 194 13.69 22.82 4.39
C PHE A 194 14.76 23.32 3.43
N ALA A 195 15.41 22.44 2.66
CA ALA A 195 16.39 22.82 1.65
C ALA A 195 15.81 23.85 0.66
N GLN A 196 14.56 23.64 0.20
CA GLN A 196 13.82 24.60 -0.62
C GLN A 196 13.56 25.92 0.11
N LYS A 197 13.05 25.86 1.35
CA LYS A 197 12.76 27.04 2.18
C LYS A 197 13.99 27.94 2.35
N TYR A 198 15.17 27.34 2.52
CA TYR A 198 16.43 28.04 2.73
C TYR A 198 17.27 28.26 1.45
N ARG A 199 16.68 28.03 0.27
CA ARG A 199 17.26 28.38 -1.05
C ARG A 199 18.68 27.85 -1.26
N VAL A 200 18.94 26.63 -0.83
CA VAL A 200 20.19 25.92 -1.15
C VAL A 200 20.19 25.55 -2.64
N LYS A 201 21.35 25.30 -3.25
CA LYS A 201 21.45 24.84 -4.65
C LYS A 201 21.24 23.35 -4.83
N GLY A 202 21.50 22.56 -3.78
CA GLY A 202 21.37 21.11 -3.79
C GLY A 202 21.38 20.55 -2.38
N LEU A 203 20.94 19.31 -2.25
CA LEU A 203 20.87 18.60 -0.97
C LEU A 203 21.61 17.26 -1.06
N LEU A 204 22.51 17.02 -0.12
CA LEU A 204 23.11 15.71 0.13
C LEU A 204 22.63 15.20 1.48
N ILE A 205 21.94 14.07 1.50
CA ILE A 205 21.55 13.37 2.73
C ILE A 205 22.50 12.20 2.92
N TYR A 206 23.25 12.14 4.02
CA TYR A 206 24.14 11.01 4.28
C TYR A 206 23.59 10.07 5.34
N ASN A 207 23.84 8.77 5.17
CA ASN A 207 23.43 7.76 6.14
C ASN A 207 24.09 7.97 7.51
N ASP A 208 23.56 7.37 8.57
CA ASP A 208 23.98 7.70 9.95
C ASP A 208 25.10 6.82 10.52
N GLY A 209 25.41 5.69 9.88
CA GLY A 209 26.43 4.73 10.31
C GLY A 209 26.09 3.97 11.61
N THR A 210 24.83 3.97 12.08
CA THR A 210 24.49 3.41 13.40
C THR A 210 24.24 1.90 13.39
N ALA A 211 24.12 1.28 12.21
CA ALA A 211 23.93 -0.16 12.03
C ALA A 211 24.55 -0.60 10.69
N SER A 212 24.74 -1.92 10.49
CA SER A 212 25.44 -2.48 9.32
C SER A 212 24.79 -2.13 7.98
N ASP A 213 23.46 -2.00 7.96
CA ASP A 213 22.64 -1.57 6.81
C ASP A 213 22.62 -0.04 6.64
N ARG A 214 23.23 0.72 7.56
CA ARG A 214 23.21 2.19 7.57
C ARG A 214 24.53 2.85 7.15
N PHE A 215 25.35 2.13 6.38
CA PHE A 215 26.60 2.65 5.80
C PHE A 215 26.47 3.06 4.33
N LEU A 216 25.74 2.27 3.54
CA LEU A 216 25.54 2.50 2.10
C LEU A 216 24.46 3.56 1.85
N PRO A 217 24.44 4.21 0.68
CA PRO A 217 23.31 5.05 0.30
C PRO A 217 22.03 4.22 0.17
N ILE A 218 20.89 4.82 0.52
CA ILE A 218 19.58 4.17 0.40
C ILE A 218 19.08 4.36 -1.04
N GLN A 219 18.65 3.27 -1.68
CA GLN A 219 18.04 3.31 -3.01
C GLN A 219 16.54 3.63 -2.91
N ASN A 220 15.91 4.06 -4.00
CA ASN A 220 14.46 4.31 -4.09
C ASN A 220 13.90 5.32 -3.09
N VAL A 221 14.73 6.18 -2.50
CA VAL A 221 14.28 7.32 -1.69
C VAL A 221 13.50 8.27 -2.59
N ARG A 222 12.32 8.73 -2.13
CA ARG A 222 11.41 9.59 -2.89
C ARG A 222 11.23 10.93 -2.21
N ASN A 223 11.17 11.98 -3.02
CA ASN A 223 10.76 13.33 -2.61
C ASN A 223 9.27 13.58 -2.90
N ASN A 224 8.79 14.79 -2.64
CA ASN A 224 7.47 15.20 -3.12
C ASN A 224 7.56 15.47 -4.64
N LEU A 225 6.50 15.19 -5.41
CA LEU A 225 6.47 15.40 -6.88
C LEU A 225 6.79 16.84 -7.33
N ASN A 226 6.68 17.83 -6.44
CA ASN A 226 6.95 19.23 -6.72
C ASN A 226 8.25 19.74 -6.08
N THR A 227 9.16 18.84 -5.69
CA THR A 227 10.46 19.24 -5.17
C THR A 227 11.30 19.88 -6.27
N THR A 228 11.76 21.12 -6.01
CA THR A 228 12.50 21.95 -6.97
C THR A 228 13.99 22.03 -6.68
N ILE A 229 14.51 21.11 -5.87
CA ILE A 229 15.92 21.05 -5.47
C ILE A 229 16.49 19.70 -5.89
N PRO A 230 17.70 19.67 -6.49
CA PRO A 230 18.37 18.42 -6.77
C PRO A 230 18.88 17.82 -5.46
N ALA A 231 18.65 16.51 -5.27
CA ALA A 231 19.04 15.83 -4.05
C ALA A 231 19.57 14.43 -4.30
N PHE A 232 20.68 14.09 -3.63
CA PHE A 232 21.24 12.75 -3.60
C PHE A 232 21.28 12.22 -2.17
N PHE A 233 21.14 10.91 -2.04
CA PHE A 233 21.48 10.19 -0.82
C PHE A 233 22.90 9.65 -0.95
N ILE A 234 23.74 9.82 0.08
CA ILE A 234 25.15 9.43 0.05
C ILE A 234 25.51 8.46 1.17
N SER A 235 26.60 7.72 0.99
CA SER A 235 27.13 6.81 2.02
C SER A 235 27.53 7.57 3.28
N TYR A 236 27.49 6.89 4.43
CA TYR A 236 27.97 7.46 5.70
C TYR A 236 29.44 7.91 5.59
N SER A 237 30.28 7.07 4.99
CA SER A 237 31.71 7.35 4.82
C SER A 237 31.98 8.59 3.97
N LEU A 238 31.20 8.83 2.92
CA LEU A 238 31.31 10.03 2.10
C LEU A 238 30.81 11.26 2.87
N GLY A 239 29.66 11.14 3.54
CA GLY A 239 29.12 12.22 4.37
C GLY A 239 30.09 12.70 5.46
N VAL A 240 30.73 11.77 6.18
CA VAL A 240 31.74 12.11 7.21
C VAL A 240 32.98 12.76 6.60
N GLN A 241 33.44 12.30 5.43
CA GLN A 241 34.58 12.93 4.74
C GLN A 241 34.26 14.38 4.36
N LEU A 242 33.08 14.62 3.78
CA LEU A 242 32.64 15.97 3.40
C LEU A 242 32.46 16.87 4.63
N LEU A 243 31.90 16.34 5.71
CA LEU A 243 31.73 17.04 6.99
C LEU A 243 33.07 17.46 7.58
N ASN A 244 34.02 16.54 7.68
CA ASN A 244 35.35 16.82 8.25
C ASN A 244 36.18 17.77 7.38
N GLY A 245 35.92 17.79 6.06
CA GLY A 245 36.55 18.70 5.12
C GLY A 245 35.97 20.12 5.13
N ALA A 246 34.80 20.34 5.73
CA ALA A 246 34.16 21.65 5.78
C ALA A 246 34.98 22.65 6.63
N PRO A 247 35.01 23.95 6.28
CA PRO A 247 34.27 24.59 5.18
C PRO A 247 34.94 24.47 3.80
N ASN A 248 36.07 23.76 3.68
CA ASN A 248 36.82 23.62 2.43
C ASN A 248 36.33 22.46 1.53
N SER A 249 35.09 22.03 1.75
CA SER A 249 34.40 21.01 0.96
C SER A 249 33.49 21.69 -0.07
N SER A 250 33.48 21.17 -1.28
CA SER A 250 32.57 21.59 -2.35
C SER A 250 32.20 20.39 -3.22
N VAL A 251 31.09 20.48 -3.96
CA VAL A 251 30.61 19.36 -4.78
C VAL A 251 30.14 19.81 -6.16
N LYS A 252 30.20 18.89 -7.11
CA LYS A 252 29.64 19.03 -8.46
C LYS A 252 28.60 17.92 -8.63
N MET A 253 27.34 18.31 -8.87
CA MET A 253 26.20 17.40 -9.05
C MET A 253 25.69 17.56 -10.48
N ASN A 254 25.58 16.44 -11.21
CA ASN A 254 24.93 16.43 -12.52
C ASN A 254 23.96 15.24 -12.57
N ILE A 255 22.68 15.55 -12.84
CA ILE A 255 21.64 14.55 -13.10
C ILE A 255 20.64 15.17 -14.05
N ASP A 256 20.40 14.51 -15.17
CA ASP A 256 19.36 14.91 -16.12
C ASP A 256 18.09 14.11 -15.84
N VAL A 257 17.02 14.82 -15.51
CA VAL A 257 15.69 14.25 -15.27
C VAL A 257 14.66 14.96 -16.13
N SER A 258 13.66 14.20 -16.55
CA SER A 258 12.50 14.70 -17.26
C SER A 258 11.23 14.07 -16.72
N ASP A 259 10.11 14.69 -17.05
CA ASP A 259 8.79 14.20 -16.70
C ASP A 259 8.45 12.94 -17.51
N ALA A 260 7.67 12.04 -16.90
CA ALA A 260 6.99 10.95 -17.59
C ALA A 260 5.53 11.35 -17.83
N ASP A 261 5.20 11.72 -19.06
CA ASP A 261 3.84 12.08 -19.45
C ASP A 261 3.01 10.86 -19.86
N GLY A 262 1.69 10.98 -19.74
CA GLY A 262 0.76 9.97 -20.25
C GLY A 262 0.69 8.69 -19.41
N ILE A 263 1.07 8.75 -18.14
CA ILE A 263 0.86 7.62 -17.22
C ILE A 263 -0.64 7.47 -16.99
N GLY A 264 -1.18 6.27 -17.24
CA GLY A 264 -2.62 6.03 -17.32
C GLY A 264 -3.18 5.24 -16.14
N ASN A 265 -4.31 5.70 -15.61
CA ASN A 265 -5.31 4.84 -14.99
C ASN A 265 -6.35 4.44 -16.03
N ILE A 266 -6.88 3.21 -15.92
CA ILE A 266 -8.09 2.78 -16.65
C ILE A 266 -9.19 2.57 -15.63
N CYS A 267 -10.40 3.07 -15.88
CA CYS A 267 -11.57 2.77 -15.07
C CYS A 267 -12.73 2.30 -15.97
N ALA A 268 -13.57 1.40 -15.47
CA ALA A 268 -14.71 0.85 -16.19
C ALA A 268 -15.94 0.83 -15.27
N ASP A 269 -16.94 1.60 -15.63
CA ASP A 269 -18.17 1.74 -14.87
C ASP A 269 -19.25 0.78 -15.36
N THR A 270 -20.02 0.19 -14.45
CA THR A 270 -21.26 -0.48 -14.82
C THR A 270 -22.23 0.52 -15.48
N PRO A 271 -22.95 0.14 -16.56
CA PRO A 271 -23.88 1.04 -17.22
C PRO A 271 -25.16 1.28 -16.39
N THR A 272 -25.36 0.50 -15.34
CA THR A 272 -26.48 0.58 -14.39
C THR A 272 -26.00 0.97 -13.00
N GLY A 273 -26.95 1.33 -12.13
CA GLY A 273 -26.71 1.72 -10.74
C GLY A 273 -26.59 3.24 -10.58
N GLU A 274 -26.83 3.71 -9.37
CA GLU A 274 -26.83 5.13 -9.04
C GLU A 274 -25.40 5.69 -9.03
N LYS A 275 -25.11 6.65 -9.91
CA LYS A 275 -23.77 7.25 -10.04
C LYS A 275 -23.32 7.98 -8.77
N THR A 276 -24.25 8.50 -7.98
CA THR A 276 -23.98 9.14 -6.67
C THR A 276 -23.69 8.12 -5.56
N GLN A 277 -23.73 6.82 -5.88
CA GLN A 277 -23.43 5.73 -4.95
C GLN A 277 -22.57 4.69 -5.65
N THR A 278 -21.26 4.90 -5.61
CA THR A 278 -20.29 4.11 -6.38
C THR A 278 -19.41 3.25 -5.49
N ILE A 279 -19.39 1.94 -5.75
CA ILE A 279 -18.39 1.03 -5.19
C ILE A 279 -17.16 1.11 -6.11
N VAL A 280 -16.03 1.58 -5.59
CA VAL A 280 -14.77 1.60 -6.34
C VAL A 280 -14.02 0.31 -6.04
N VAL A 281 -13.59 -0.40 -7.08
CA VAL A 281 -12.78 -1.63 -6.99
C VAL A 281 -11.46 -1.35 -7.71
N GLY A 282 -10.33 -1.49 -7.02
CA GLY A 282 -9.02 -1.08 -7.47
C GLY A 282 -7.99 -2.20 -7.45
N SER A 283 -7.03 -2.10 -8.35
CA SER A 283 -5.73 -2.77 -8.32
C SER A 283 -4.74 -1.95 -9.16
N HIS A 284 -3.44 -1.96 -8.88
CA HIS A 284 -2.50 -1.33 -9.78
C HIS A 284 -2.07 -2.26 -10.91
N SER A 285 -1.65 -1.64 -12.01
CA SER A 285 -1.35 -2.28 -13.28
C SER A 285 0.12 -2.21 -13.67
N ASP A 286 0.92 -1.40 -13.00
CA ASP A 286 2.37 -1.43 -13.12
C ASP A 286 3.00 -2.59 -12.33
N GLY A 287 4.31 -2.72 -12.45
CA GLY A 287 5.17 -3.47 -11.55
C GLY A 287 6.52 -2.75 -11.48
N VAL A 288 7.53 -3.36 -10.89
CA VAL A 288 8.87 -2.76 -10.79
C VAL A 288 9.78 -3.04 -11.99
N PRO A 289 10.80 -2.19 -12.26
CA PRO A 289 11.78 -2.44 -13.32
C PRO A 289 12.55 -3.76 -13.17
N ALA A 290 12.65 -4.30 -11.95
CA ALA A 290 13.43 -5.49 -11.64
C ALA A 290 12.82 -6.80 -12.16
N GLY A 291 11.52 -6.86 -12.45
CA GLY A 291 10.83 -8.11 -12.79
C GLY A 291 9.50 -7.93 -13.51
N SER A 292 8.86 -9.06 -13.83
CA SER A 292 7.62 -9.09 -14.63
C SER A 292 6.39 -8.68 -13.85
N GLY A 293 6.45 -8.74 -12.51
CA GLY A 293 5.39 -8.26 -11.62
C GLY A 293 4.10 -9.07 -11.76
N ILE A 294 4.18 -10.41 -11.76
CA ILE A 294 3.03 -11.27 -12.04
C ILE A 294 2.19 -11.51 -10.79
N ASN A 295 2.79 -11.75 -9.63
CA ASN A 295 2.04 -11.64 -8.39
C ASN A 295 1.83 -10.16 -8.04
N ASP A 296 2.86 -9.33 -8.23
CA ASP A 296 2.90 -7.92 -7.84
C ASP A 296 2.99 -6.96 -9.06
N ASN A 297 1.87 -6.44 -9.58
CA ASN A 297 0.50 -6.78 -9.18
C ASN A 297 -0.34 -7.28 -10.35
N GLY A 298 0.24 -8.15 -11.17
CA GLY A 298 -0.49 -8.87 -12.21
C GLY A 298 -1.69 -9.64 -11.64
N SER A 299 -1.56 -10.22 -10.44
CA SER A 299 -2.60 -11.01 -9.78
C SER A 299 -3.81 -10.16 -9.34
N GLY A 300 -3.59 -8.97 -8.77
CA GLY A 300 -4.65 -8.03 -8.47
C GLY A 300 -5.25 -7.42 -9.74
N THR A 301 -4.42 -7.08 -10.73
CA THR A 301 -4.88 -6.61 -12.05
C THR A 301 -5.85 -7.60 -12.69
N VAL A 302 -5.47 -8.87 -12.76
CA VAL A 302 -6.27 -9.93 -13.39
C VAL A 302 -7.46 -10.33 -12.52
N GLY A 303 -7.31 -10.41 -11.20
CA GLY A 303 -8.42 -10.65 -10.28
C GLY A 303 -9.53 -9.61 -10.47
N ASN A 304 -9.16 -8.32 -10.52
CA ASN A 304 -10.07 -7.21 -10.78
C ASN A 304 -10.73 -7.31 -12.17
N LEU A 305 -9.95 -7.63 -13.22
CA LEU A 305 -10.48 -7.85 -14.57
C LEU A 305 -11.51 -8.98 -14.62
N ILE A 306 -11.23 -10.12 -13.99
CA ILE A 306 -12.17 -11.25 -13.95
C ILE A 306 -13.46 -10.88 -13.21
N LEU A 307 -13.39 -10.10 -12.13
CA LEU A 307 -14.59 -9.59 -11.46
C LEU A 307 -15.42 -8.70 -12.39
N ALA A 308 -14.78 -7.79 -13.12
CA ALA A 308 -15.45 -6.90 -14.07
C ALA A 308 -16.14 -7.69 -15.22
N LEU A 309 -15.41 -8.61 -15.85
CA LEU A 309 -15.92 -9.44 -16.94
C LEU A 309 -17.09 -10.33 -16.49
N ASN A 310 -16.96 -10.97 -15.33
CA ASN A 310 -17.99 -11.88 -14.82
C ASN A 310 -19.24 -11.12 -14.33
N LEU A 311 -19.07 -9.97 -13.68
CA LEU A 311 -20.19 -9.14 -13.26
C LEU A 311 -20.97 -8.62 -14.48
N ALA A 312 -20.27 -8.11 -15.49
CA ALA A 312 -20.90 -7.65 -16.73
C ALA A 312 -21.68 -8.77 -17.42
N ARG A 313 -21.11 -9.98 -17.50
CA ARG A 313 -21.81 -11.16 -18.05
C ARG A 313 -23.07 -11.50 -17.27
N LEU A 314 -23.00 -11.49 -15.93
CA LEU A 314 -24.16 -11.76 -15.08
C LEU A 314 -25.26 -10.71 -15.23
N PHE A 315 -24.90 -9.42 -15.33
CA PHE A 315 -25.87 -8.34 -15.59
C PHE A 315 -26.56 -8.43 -16.96
N GLN A 316 -25.98 -9.14 -17.92
CA GLN A 316 -26.59 -9.41 -19.22
C GLN A 316 -27.52 -10.64 -19.22
N THR A 317 -27.54 -11.44 -18.13
CA THR A 317 -28.55 -12.50 -17.97
C THR A 317 -29.93 -11.91 -17.66
N SER A 318 -30.98 -12.72 -17.71
CA SER A 318 -32.34 -12.26 -17.37
C SER A 318 -32.36 -11.59 -15.99
N SER A 319 -33.04 -10.44 -15.87
CA SER A 319 -33.13 -9.67 -14.63
C SER A 319 -33.75 -10.48 -13.47
N SER A 320 -34.47 -11.57 -13.77
CA SER A 320 -34.99 -12.50 -12.76
C SER A 320 -33.93 -13.46 -12.19
N SER A 321 -32.85 -13.72 -12.92
CA SER A 321 -31.78 -14.64 -12.52
C SER A 321 -30.64 -13.92 -11.80
N TYR A 322 -30.30 -12.71 -12.25
CA TYR A 322 -29.29 -11.87 -11.61
C TYR A 322 -29.62 -10.38 -11.79
N PRO A 323 -30.40 -9.78 -10.87
CA PRO A 323 -30.69 -8.36 -10.92
C PRO A 323 -29.41 -7.52 -10.89
N THR A 324 -29.38 -6.44 -11.66
CA THR A 324 -28.32 -5.44 -11.59
C THR A 324 -28.31 -4.75 -10.22
N TYR A 325 -27.15 -4.28 -9.79
CA TYR A 325 -27.04 -3.60 -8.51
C TYR A 325 -27.69 -2.22 -8.53
N ALA A 326 -28.16 -1.78 -7.36
CA ALA A 326 -28.64 -0.41 -7.15
C ALA A 326 -27.49 0.62 -7.17
N TYR A 327 -26.26 0.17 -6.90
CA TYR A 327 -25.06 0.98 -6.87
C TYR A 327 -24.26 0.84 -8.16
N ARG A 328 -23.62 1.92 -8.61
CA ARG A 328 -22.64 1.80 -9.68
C ARG A 328 -21.40 1.07 -9.15
N VAL A 329 -20.85 0.14 -9.93
CA VAL A 329 -19.51 -0.42 -9.65
C VAL A 329 -18.52 0.17 -10.64
N ARG A 330 -17.42 0.71 -10.12
CA ARG A 330 -16.31 1.28 -10.87
C ARG A 330 -15.08 0.42 -10.65
N PHE A 331 -14.66 -0.33 -11.67
CA PHE A 331 -13.42 -1.09 -11.63
C PHE A 331 -12.28 -0.22 -12.16
N CYS A 332 -11.19 -0.06 -11.44
CA CYS A 332 -10.05 0.78 -11.83
C CYS A 332 -8.73 0.04 -11.72
N TRP A 333 -7.85 0.33 -12.68
CA TRP A 333 -6.47 -0.11 -12.76
C TRP A 333 -5.59 1.12 -12.61
N TRP A 334 -4.88 1.22 -11.49
CA TRP A 334 -4.04 2.36 -11.15
C TRP A 334 -2.68 2.24 -11.84
N GLY A 335 -2.15 3.36 -12.35
CA GLY A 335 -0.78 3.45 -12.82
C GLY A 335 0.13 4.06 -11.75
N ALA A 336 1.43 3.74 -11.80
CA ALA A 336 2.44 4.33 -10.92
C ALA A 336 2.13 4.14 -9.41
N GLU A 337 1.60 2.98 -9.03
CA GLU A 337 1.46 2.61 -7.62
C GLU A 337 2.85 2.45 -6.99
N GLU A 338 3.74 1.79 -7.73
CA GLU A 338 5.10 1.43 -7.30
C GLU A 338 5.94 2.65 -6.97
N LEU A 339 5.50 3.80 -7.47
CA LEU A 339 6.08 5.13 -7.34
C LEU A 339 5.51 5.94 -6.18
N GLY A 340 4.59 5.36 -5.42
CA GLY A 340 3.93 5.96 -4.28
C GLY A 340 2.48 6.27 -4.58
N LEU A 341 1.72 5.29 -5.07
CA LEU A 341 0.25 5.33 -5.21
C LEU A 341 -0.23 6.42 -6.16
N LEU A 342 0.58 6.83 -7.14
CA LEU A 342 0.36 8.09 -7.86
C LEU A 342 -0.94 8.07 -8.68
N GLY A 343 -1.31 6.91 -9.23
CA GLY A 343 -2.57 6.73 -9.96
C GLY A 343 -3.80 6.87 -9.07
N ALA A 344 -3.85 6.15 -7.95
CA ALA A 344 -4.95 6.27 -6.98
C ALA A 344 -5.00 7.65 -6.32
N ARG A 345 -3.84 8.26 -6.03
CA ARG A 345 -3.75 9.65 -5.55
C ARG A 345 -4.34 10.60 -6.58
N HIS A 346 -3.93 10.50 -7.84
CA HIS A 346 -4.47 11.33 -8.91
C HIS A 346 -5.99 11.22 -8.98
N HIS A 347 -6.53 9.99 -8.96
CA HIS A 347 -7.96 9.74 -9.01
C HIS A 347 -8.73 10.40 -7.85
N VAL A 348 -8.26 10.21 -6.62
CA VAL A 348 -8.88 10.79 -5.42
C VAL A 348 -8.71 12.31 -5.37
N ASP A 349 -7.54 12.82 -5.77
CA ASP A 349 -7.24 14.24 -5.82
C ASP A 349 -8.16 14.97 -6.80
N GLN A 350 -8.39 14.40 -8.00
CA GLN A 350 -9.36 14.93 -8.96
C GLN A 350 -10.78 14.92 -8.37
N ALA A 351 -11.18 13.83 -7.71
CA ALA A 351 -12.52 13.72 -7.11
C ALA A 351 -12.77 14.70 -5.95
N LEU A 352 -11.70 15.27 -5.38
CA LEU A 352 -11.72 16.23 -4.28
C LEU A 352 -11.68 17.69 -4.75
N LEU A 353 -11.47 17.97 -6.04
CA LEU A 353 -11.48 19.35 -6.52
C LEU A 353 -12.90 19.94 -6.39
N THR A 354 -12.98 21.14 -5.82
CA THR A 354 -14.26 21.82 -5.54
C THR A 354 -15.03 22.22 -6.80
N ASN A 355 -14.36 22.25 -7.96
CA ASN A 355 -14.97 22.55 -9.26
C ASN A 355 -15.43 21.31 -10.03
N VAL A 356 -15.27 20.09 -9.50
CA VAL A 356 -15.84 18.90 -10.15
C VAL A 356 -17.36 18.89 -10.00
N THR A 357 -18.08 19.14 -11.09
CA THR A 357 -19.54 19.11 -11.13
C THR A 357 -20.11 17.83 -11.75
N THR A 358 -19.27 17.00 -12.35
CA THR A 358 -19.70 15.75 -13.01
C THR A 358 -20.16 14.74 -11.97
N VAL A 359 -21.43 14.38 -12.01
CA VAL A 359 -22.01 13.34 -11.13
C VAL A 359 -21.32 12.01 -11.38
N GLY A 360 -20.84 11.40 -10.30
CA GLY A 360 -20.07 10.16 -10.33
C GLY A 360 -18.56 10.37 -10.38
N GLU A 361 -18.06 11.60 -10.49
CA GLU A 361 -16.62 11.87 -10.42
C GLU A 361 -16.21 12.60 -9.14
N ARG A 362 -17.17 12.93 -8.27
CA ARG A 362 -16.91 13.63 -7.00
C ARG A 362 -16.70 12.62 -5.89
N LEU A 363 -15.86 12.94 -4.91
CA LEU A 363 -15.60 12.04 -3.79
C LEU A 363 -16.89 11.65 -3.03
N GLN A 364 -17.84 12.57 -2.92
CA GLN A 364 -19.15 12.31 -2.29
C GLN A 364 -19.97 11.21 -2.98
N ASP A 365 -19.71 10.95 -4.25
CA ASP A 365 -20.42 9.94 -5.03
C ASP A 365 -19.85 8.52 -4.78
N TYR A 366 -18.69 8.39 -4.13
CA TYR A 366 -18.04 7.11 -3.82
C TYR A 366 -18.49 6.57 -2.46
N LEU A 367 -18.86 5.30 -2.35
CA LEU A 367 -19.26 4.70 -1.07
C LEU A 367 -18.10 4.05 -0.33
N LEU A 368 -17.25 3.32 -1.05
CA LEU A 368 -16.10 2.60 -0.50
C LEU A 368 -15.05 2.32 -1.59
N ASN A 369 -13.88 1.83 -1.15
CA ASN A 369 -12.88 1.24 -2.03
C ASN A 369 -12.59 -0.22 -1.62
N LEU A 370 -12.67 -1.15 -2.57
CA LEU A 370 -12.07 -2.47 -2.44
C LEU A 370 -10.76 -2.47 -3.21
N ASN A 371 -9.63 -2.79 -2.55
CA ASN A 371 -8.33 -2.83 -3.21
C ASN A 371 -7.74 -4.24 -3.21
N TYR A 372 -7.17 -4.63 -4.34
CA TYR A 372 -6.64 -5.96 -4.56
C TYR A 372 -5.19 -5.91 -5.02
N ASP A 373 -4.34 -6.48 -4.19
CA ASP A 373 -2.90 -6.43 -4.34
C ASP A 373 -2.25 -7.73 -3.88
N MET A 374 -1.38 -8.30 -4.72
CA MET A 374 -0.70 -9.58 -4.49
C MET A 374 -1.65 -10.68 -4.02
N LEU A 375 -2.54 -11.14 -4.90
CA LEU A 375 -3.57 -12.13 -4.60
C LEU A 375 -3.11 -13.60 -4.73
N ALA A 376 -1.85 -13.86 -5.10
CA ALA A 376 -1.47 -15.16 -5.65
C ALA A 376 -0.10 -15.72 -5.20
N GLY A 377 0.50 -15.16 -4.15
CA GLY A 377 1.84 -15.49 -3.66
C GLY A 377 2.01 -16.97 -3.23
N PRO A 378 3.24 -17.50 -3.28
CA PRO A 378 3.52 -18.93 -3.11
C PRO A 378 3.42 -19.41 -1.66
N ASN A 379 3.93 -18.62 -0.70
CA ASN A 379 3.89 -18.91 0.73
C ASN A 379 2.75 -18.14 1.41
N TYR A 380 1.59 -18.13 0.74
CA TYR A 380 0.45 -17.28 1.00
C TYR A 380 -0.02 -17.25 2.46
N ARG A 381 -0.61 -16.12 2.82
CA ARG A 381 -1.70 -16.06 3.79
C ARG A 381 -3.04 -15.85 3.07
N PHE A 382 -4.15 -16.12 3.74
CA PHE A 382 -5.43 -15.51 3.40
C PHE A 382 -5.55 -14.23 4.23
N GLY A 383 -4.79 -13.21 3.80
CA GLY A 383 -4.66 -11.94 4.49
C GLY A 383 -5.91 -11.10 4.31
N ILE A 384 -6.47 -10.58 5.40
CA ILE A 384 -7.62 -9.67 5.39
C ILE A 384 -7.16 -8.30 5.87
N HIS A 385 -7.43 -7.25 5.10
CA HIS A 385 -7.18 -5.87 5.54
C HIS A 385 -7.83 -5.59 6.90
N ASP A 386 -7.01 -5.30 7.91
CA ASP A 386 -7.42 -5.20 9.29
C ASP A 386 -7.53 -3.75 9.77
N ARG A 387 -8.77 -3.36 10.06
CA ARG A 387 -9.13 -2.10 10.70
C ARG A 387 -8.25 -1.72 11.91
N ALA A 388 -7.74 -2.69 12.68
CA ALA A 388 -6.93 -2.41 13.87
C ALA A 388 -5.55 -1.80 13.55
N THR A 389 -5.12 -1.87 12.30
CA THR A 389 -3.77 -1.46 11.84
C THR A 389 -3.75 -0.16 11.05
N VAL A 390 -4.90 0.50 10.90
CA VAL A 390 -5.02 1.81 10.26
C VAL A 390 -4.24 2.90 11.02
N PRO A 391 -3.67 3.90 10.33
CA PRO A 391 -3.03 5.03 10.99
C PRO A 391 -3.99 5.78 11.93
N SER A 392 -3.49 6.27 13.06
CA SER A 392 -4.28 7.05 14.03
C SER A 392 -4.84 8.34 13.47
N THR A 393 -4.28 8.84 12.37
CA THR A 393 -4.74 10.00 11.61
C THR A 393 -5.93 9.71 10.70
N THR A 394 -6.36 8.45 10.58
CA THR A 394 -7.47 8.05 9.69
C THR A 394 -8.81 8.61 10.18
N PRO A 395 -9.67 9.14 9.28
CA PRO A 395 -11.02 9.58 9.63
C PRO A 395 -11.88 8.51 10.32
N GLU A 396 -12.41 8.82 11.51
CA GLU A 396 -13.26 7.90 12.30
C GLU A 396 -14.51 7.39 11.53
N GLN A 397 -14.98 8.11 10.52
CA GLN A 397 -16.09 7.64 9.68
C GLN A 397 -15.71 6.47 8.75
N ALA A 398 -14.50 6.46 8.20
CA ALA A 398 -14.03 5.42 7.28
C ALA A 398 -13.90 4.08 7.99
N LEU A 399 -13.42 4.20 9.21
CA LEU A 399 -13.08 3.17 10.14
C LEU A 399 -14.21 2.17 10.42
N ARG A 400 -15.45 2.63 10.65
CA ARG A 400 -16.58 1.71 10.94
C ARG A 400 -16.97 0.88 9.72
N GLY A 401 -16.98 1.51 8.54
CA GLY A 401 -17.24 0.80 7.28
C GLY A 401 -16.12 -0.20 6.97
N THR A 402 -14.86 0.18 7.17
CA THR A 402 -13.71 -0.71 7.04
C THR A 402 -13.84 -1.94 7.94
N GLU A 403 -14.21 -1.77 9.22
CA GLU A 403 -14.43 -2.89 10.14
C GLU A 403 -15.51 -3.87 9.66
N LYS A 404 -16.61 -3.33 9.13
CA LYS A 404 -17.69 -4.15 8.58
C LYS A 404 -17.23 -4.97 7.38
N ILE A 405 -16.42 -4.38 6.49
CA ILE A 405 -15.82 -5.09 5.35
C ILE A 405 -14.80 -6.14 5.82
N THR A 406 -13.94 -5.82 6.79
CA THR A 406 -13.02 -6.78 7.42
C THR A 406 -13.78 -7.99 7.97
N ASN A 407 -14.87 -7.76 8.70
CA ASN A 407 -15.67 -8.84 9.29
C ASN A 407 -16.42 -9.67 8.24
N LEU A 408 -16.85 -9.06 7.14
CA LEU A 408 -17.42 -9.79 6.00
C LEU A 408 -16.42 -10.80 5.41
N PHE A 409 -15.16 -10.39 5.22
CA PHE A 409 -14.11 -11.32 4.77
C PHE A 409 -13.80 -12.41 5.80
N ARG A 410 -13.73 -12.07 7.09
CA ARG A 410 -13.50 -13.07 8.17
C ARG A 410 -14.59 -14.12 8.18
N GLN A 411 -15.85 -13.68 8.07
CA GLN A 411 -16.99 -14.56 7.98
C GLN A 411 -16.88 -15.49 6.77
N TRP A 412 -16.58 -14.94 5.59
CA TRP A 412 -16.39 -15.73 4.38
C TRP A 412 -15.34 -16.84 4.57
N PHE A 413 -14.13 -16.52 5.02
CA PHE A 413 -13.08 -17.53 5.21
C PHE A 413 -13.47 -18.58 6.27
N ASN A 414 -14.13 -18.17 7.35
CA ASN A 414 -14.65 -19.10 8.36
C ASN A 414 -15.70 -20.08 7.77
N GLU A 415 -16.64 -19.57 6.97
CA GLU A 415 -17.67 -20.39 6.30
C GLU A 415 -17.06 -21.34 5.27
N GLN A 416 -16.02 -20.89 4.55
CA GLN A 416 -15.24 -21.72 3.64
C GLN A 416 -14.29 -22.69 4.36
N LYS A 417 -14.22 -22.65 5.71
CA LYS A 417 -13.30 -23.43 6.53
C LYS A 417 -11.84 -23.26 6.11
N LEU A 418 -11.48 -22.02 5.77
CA LEU A 418 -10.13 -21.63 5.42
C LEU A 418 -9.51 -20.85 6.58
N PRO A 419 -8.20 -21.00 6.82
CA PRO A 419 -7.51 -20.13 7.77
C PRO A 419 -7.50 -18.70 7.23
N TRP A 420 -7.22 -17.74 8.10
CA TRP A 420 -6.96 -16.35 7.69
C TRP A 420 -6.05 -15.68 8.71
N SER A 421 -5.40 -14.62 8.28
CA SER A 421 -4.63 -13.73 9.15
C SER A 421 -4.90 -12.28 8.80
N ASN A 422 -4.63 -11.37 9.74
CA ASN A 422 -4.78 -9.95 9.49
C ASN A 422 -3.62 -9.44 8.63
N SER A 423 -3.94 -8.59 7.66
CA SER A 423 -3.01 -7.80 6.88
C SER A 423 -3.10 -6.35 7.28
N SER A 424 -1.97 -5.65 7.27
CA SER A 424 -1.91 -4.24 7.65
C SER A 424 -2.68 -3.36 6.66
N LEU A 425 -3.38 -2.35 7.19
CA LEU A 425 -3.91 -1.18 6.48
C LEU A 425 -3.05 0.08 6.76
N GLY A 426 -1.81 -0.12 7.22
CA GLY A 426 -0.89 0.95 7.62
C GLY A 426 -0.25 1.72 6.45
N GLY A 427 -0.36 1.23 5.21
CA GLY A 427 0.31 1.84 4.05
C GLY A 427 0.50 0.88 2.87
N GLY A 428 1.29 1.33 1.89
CA GLY A 428 1.87 0.46 0.86
C GLY A 428 0.92 -0.09 -0.21
N SER A 429 -0.27 0.49 -0.42
CA SER A 429 -1.14 0.14 -1.56
C SER A 429 -2.23 1.19 -1.81
N ASP A 430 -2.94 1.08 -2.94
CA ASP A 430 -3.84 2.12 -3.49
C ASP A 430 -5.11 2.42 -2.68
N TYR A 431 -5.42 1.66 -1.63
CA TYR A 431 -6.52 2.01 -0.73
C TYR A 431 -6.21 3.27 0.11
N VAL A 432 -4.92 3.61 0.29
CA VAL A 432 -4.48 4.67 1.21
C VAL A 432 -5.09 6.04 0.88
N PRO A 433 -5.08 6.54 -0.38
CA PRO A 433 -5.73 7.82 -0.71
C PRO A 433 -7.23 7.83 -0.43
N PHE A 434 -7.94 6.71 -0.61
CA PHE A 434 -9.37 6.60 -0.30
C PHE A 434 -9.60 6.64 1.22
N LEU A 435 -8.81 5.89 1.98
CA LEU A 435 -8.86 5.88 3.43
C LEU A 435 -8.56 7.28 4.01
N ALA A 436 -7.56 7.97 3.46
CA ALA A 436 -7.20 9.35 3.78
C ALA A 436 -8.35 10.34 3.51
N ALA A 437 -9.12 10.09 2.45
CA ALA A 437 -10.29 10.87 2.08
C ALA A 437 -11.55 10.50 2.89
N GLY A 438 -11.43 9.59 3.86
CA GLY A 438 -12.51 9.21 4.76
C GLY A 438 -13.49 8.20 4.19
N LEU A 439 -13.09 7.46 3.16
CA LEU A 439 -13.85 6.32 2.65
C LEU A 439 -13.51 5.04 3.40
N ALA A 440 -14.54 4.23 3.66
CA ALA A 440 -14.38 2.84 4.05
C ALA A 440 -13.57 2.10 2.98
N VAL A 441 -12.62 1.28 3.42
CA VAL A 441 -11.79 0.46 2.54
C VAL A 441 -11.82 -1.00 2.94
N GLY A 442 -11.48 -1.89 2.03
CA GLY A 442 -11.29 -3.30 2.36
C GLY A 442 -10.57 -4.05 1.25
N GLY A 443 -10.16 -5.27 1.53
CA GLY A 443 -9.41 -6.07 0.58
C GLY A 443 -8.82 -7.31 1.23
N VAL A 444 -8.24 -8.13 0.37
CA VAL A 444 -7.57 -9.38 0.71
C VAL A 444 -6.29 -9.49 -0.09
N ASN A 445 -5.30 -10.18 0.45
CA ASN A 445 -4.00 -10.41 -0.18
C ASN A 445 -3.39 -11.73 0.29
N THR A 446 -2.29 -12.12 -0.36
CA THR A 446 -1.49 -13.28 0.02
C THR A 446 -0.21 -12.97 0.77
N GLY A 447 0.07 -11.68 0.99
CA GLY A 447 1.30 -11.18 1.61
C GLY A 447 2.41 -10.89 0.59
N ALA A 448 3.38 -10.08 1.01
CA ALA A 448 4.52 -9.61 0.22
C ALA A 448 5.85 -10.07 0.86
N GLY A 449 6.78 -9.16 1.12
CA GLY A 449 8.08 -9.43 1.75
C GLY A 449 8.03 -9.88 3.21
N GLY A 450 6.92 -9.63 3.92
CA GLY A 450 6.73 -10.03 5.33
C GLY A 450 6.97 -11.53 5.59
N ILE A 451 7.54 -11.85 6.75
CA ILE A 451 7.93 -13.22 7.13
C ILE A 451 6.77 -13.99 7.78
N LYS A 452 6.42 -15.15 7.21
CA LYS A 452 5.47 -16.09 7.82
C LYS A 452 6.07 -16.71 9.08
N SER A 453 5.40 -16.54 10.21
CA SER A 453 5.84 -17.13 11.49
C SER A 453 5.60 -18.64 11.55
N ALA A 454 6.33 -19.34 12.43
CA ALA A 454 6.08 -20.76 12.70
C ALA A 454 4.64 -21.02 13.20
N SER A 455 4.13 -20.15 14.08
CA SER A 455 2.75 -20.25 14.59
C SER A 455 1.72 -20.10 13.49
N GLU A 456 1.91 -19.18 12.55
CA GLU A 456 0.99 -19.01 11.41
C GLU A 456 1.05 -20.21 10.47
N ARG A 457 2.25 -20.72 10.18
CA ARG A 457 2.43 -21.95 9.39
C ARG A 457 1.66 -23.12 10.03
N ASP A 458 1.79 -23.31 11.35
CA ASP A 458 1.13 -24.39 12.10
C ASP A 458 -0.40 -24.22 12.11
N GLN A 459 -0.89 -22.98 12.25
CA GLN A 459 -2.32 -22.65 12.13
C GLN A 459 -2.85 -23.07 10.75
N TYR A 460 -2.15 -22.71 9.67
CA TYR A 460 -2.60 -23.05 8.32
C TYR A 460 -2.52 -24.56 8.08
N ALA A 461 -1.47 -25.24 8.55
CA ALA A 461 -1.34 -26.70 8.43
C ALA A 461 -2.44 -27.45 9.21
N THR A 462 -2.93 -26.90 10.32
CA THR A 462 -4.03 -27.47 11.10
C THR A 462 -5.34 -27.45 10.31
N VAL A 463 -5.59 -26.39 9.53
CA VAL A 463 -6.84 -26.22 8.77
C VAL A 463 -6.75 -26.85 7.38
N LEU A 464 -5.61 -26.72 6.69
CA LEU A 464 -5.42 -27.15 5.30
C LEU A 464 -4.77 -28.53 5.17
N GLY A 465 -4.31 -29.11 6.28
CA GLY A 465 -3.56 -30.37 6.32
C GLY A 465 -2.05 -30.19 6.40
N ILE A 466 -1.38 -31.19 6.96
CA ILE A 466 0.08 -31.21 7.13
C ILE A 466 0.75 -31.03 5.76
N GLY A 467 1.69 -30.09 5.68
CA GLY A 467 2.40 -29.72 4.45
C GLY A 467 1.79 -28.55 3.68
N ASN A 468 0.54 -28.17 3.95
CA ASN A 468 -0.14 -27.06 3.27
C ASN A 468 -0.09 -25.73 4.03
N GLY A 469 0.65 -25.69 5.15
CA GLY A 469 0.83 -24.48 5.95
C GLY A 469 1.83 -23.46 5.40
N GLY A 470 2.59 -23.83 4.36
CA GLY A 470 3.70 -23.04 3.84
C GLY A 470 5.00 -23.21 4.63
N LEU A 471 5.92 -22.27 4.44
CA LEU A 471 7.26 -22.24 5.03
C LEU A 471 7.32 -21.19 6.15
N ALA A 472 7.68 -21.64 7.35
CA ALA A 472 7.97 -20.76 8.47
C ALA A 472 9.32 -20.06 8.28
N ASN A 473 9.45 -18.85 8.82
CA ASN A 473 10.65 -18.00 8.74
C ASN A 473 11.07 -17.67 7.30
N ALA A 474 10.12 -17.67 6.37
CA ALA A 474 10.30 -17.26 4.99
C ALA A 474 9.25 -16.20 4.62
N ALA A 475 9.56 -15.35 3.63
CA ALA A 475 8.64 -14.35 3.11
C ALA A 475 7.34 -15.00 2.59
N TYR A 476 6.22 -14.28 2.63
CA TYR A 476 4.97 -14.72 1.98
C TYR A 476 5.15 -14.80 0.46
N ASP A 477 5.88 -13.83 -0.12
CA ASP A 477 6.37 -13.85 -1.49
C ASP A 477 7.90 -13.62 -1.53
N PRO A 478 8.71 -14.68 -1.73
CA PRO A 478 10.16 -14.55 -1.81
C PRO A 478 10.63 -13.85 -3.10
N CYS A 479 9.74 -13.62 -4.07
CA CYS A 479 10.03 -12.96 -5.33
C CYS A 479 9.47 -11.54 -5.43
N TYR A 480 8.85 -11.01 -4.36
CA TYR A 480 8.41 -9.62 -4.28
C TYR A 480 9.53 -8.66 -4.72
N HIS A 481 9.21 -7.74 -5.64
CA HIS A 481 10.13 -6.80 -6.29
C HIS A 481 11.39 -7.42 -6.93
N GLN A 482 11.34 -8.69 -7.36
CA GLN A 482 12.48 -9.40 -7.94
C GLN A 482 12.17 -9.97 -9.32
N GLN A 483 13.23 -10.28 -10.07
CA GLN A 483 13.14 -10.87 -11.41
C GLN A 483 12.36 -12.20 -11.45
N CYS A 484 12.32 -12.93 -10.33
CA CYS A 484 11.60 -14.19 -10.23
C CYS A 484 10.09 -14.04 -10.02
N ASP A 485 9.54 -12.82 -9.88
CA ASP A 485 8.09 -12.60 -9.87
C ASP A 485 7.49 -12.78 -11.26
N ARG A 486 7.33 -14.06 -11.60
CA ARG A 486 6.89 -14.59 -12.89
C ARG A 486 5.66 -15.46 -12.67
N ILE A 487 5.03 -15.93 -13.74
CA ILE A 487 3.88 -16.84 -13.62
C ILE A 487 4.18 -18.14 -12.86
N THR A 488 5.45 -18.56 -12.83
CA THR A 488 5.92 -19.71 -12.05
C THR A 488 5.93 -19.47 -10.53
N ASN A 489 5.78 -18.22 -10.08
CA ASN A 489 5.72 -17.82 -8.67
C ASN A 489 4.29 -17.87 -8.09
N ILE A 490 3.29 -18.26 -8.88
CA ILE A 490 1.88 -18.20 -8.50
C ILE A 490 1.43 -19.48 -7.78
N ASN A 491 0.71 -19.34 -6.66
CA ASN A 491 -0.05 -20.43 -6.04
C ASN A 491 -1.51 -20.44 -6.54
N PRO A 492 -1.91 -21.40 -7.39
CA PRO A 492 -3.25 -21.37 -7.99
C PRO A 492 -4.38 -21.60 -6.97
N PHE A 493 -4.13 -22.39 -5.93
CA PHE A 493 -5.11 -22.64 -4.88
C PHE A 493 -5.40 -21.36 -4.10
N ALA A 494 -4.36 -20.68 -3.62
CA ALA A 494 -4.52 -19.43 -2.89
C ALA A 494 -5.21 -18.37 -3.75
N TYR A 495 -4.77 -18.23 -5.00
CA TYR A 495 -5.29 -17.24 -5.93
C TYR A 495 -6.80 -17.40 -6.16
N GLU A 496 -7.26 -18.62 -6.43
CA GLU A 496 -8.69 -18.89 -6.61
C GLU A 496 -9.50 -18.54 -5.36
N LYS A 497 -9.02 -18.90 -4.15
CA LYS A 497 -9.74 -18.64 -2.90
C LYS A 497 -9.83 -17.15 -2.57
N VAL A 498 -8.75 -16.41 -2.80
CA VAL A 498 -8.68 -14.97 -2.53
C VAL A 498 -9.59 -14.20 -3.52
N VAL A 499 -9.57 -14.54 -4.81
CA VAL A 499 -10.47 -13.90 -5.80
C VAL A 499 -11.94 -14.28 -5.53
N LYS A 500 -12.23 -15.49 -5.05
CA LYS A 500 -13.58 -15.85 -4.59
C LYS A 500 -14.05 -15.03 -3.39
N ALA A 501 -13.15 -14.73 -2.45
CA ALA A 501 -13.46 -13.84 -1.33
C ALA A 501 -13.77 -12.42 -1.84
N ALA A 502 -12.97 -11.90 -2.77
CA ALA A 502 -13.22 -10.61 -3.42
C ALA A 502 -14.59 -10.56 -4.13
N ALA A 503 -14.91 -11.61 -4.91
CA ALA A 503 -16.22 -11.77 -5.55
C ALA A 503 -17.37 -11.78 -4.55
N HIS A 504 -17.22 -12.50 -3.44
CA HIS A 504 -18.24 -12.57 -2.38
C HIS A 504 -18.50 -11.19 -1.77
N ALA A 505 -17.44 -10.45 -1.42
CA ALA A 505 -17.58 -9.13 -0.82
C ALA A 505 -18.27 -8.13 -1.77
N LEU A 506 -17.88 -8.12 -3.04
CA LEU A 506 -18.51 -7.27 -4.05
C LEU A 506 -19.98 -7.62 -4.27
N GLU A 507 -20.30 -8.91 -4.40
CA GLU A 507 -21.69 -9.36 -4.58
C GLU A 507 -22.55 -9.06 -3.35
N TYR A 508 -22.02 -9.30 -2.15
CA TYR A 508 -22.71 -8.99 -0.91
C TYR A 508 -23.09 -7.51 -0.84
N MET A 509 -22.10 -6.62 -1.01
CA MET A 509 -22.33 -5.17 -0.92
C MET A 509 -23.18 -4.64 -2.07
N GLY A 510 -23.01 -5.16 -3.29
CA GLY A 510 -23.81 -4.80 -4.45
C GLY A 510 -25.30 -5.11 -4.29
N ARG A 511 -25.63 -6.10 -3.44
CA ARG A 511 -27.01 -6.56 -3.17
C ARG A 511 -27.62 -6.01 -1.89
N LEU A 512 -26.88 -5.29 -1.05
CA LEU A 512 -27.43 -4.68 0.15
C LEU A 512 -28.49 -3.63 -0.23
N ASN A 513 -29.61 -3.59 0.49
CA ASN A 513 -30.67 -2.61 0.26
C ASN A 513 -30.23 -1.16 0.56
N ASN A 514 -29.33 -0.97 1.53
CA ASN A 514 -28.79 0.36 1.86
C ASN A 514 -27.32 0.25 2.32
N LEU A 515 -26.42 0.23 1.35
CA LEU A 515 -24.98 0.10 1.55
C LEU A 515 -24.39 1.32 2.28
N GLN A 516 -24.84 2.53 1.94
CA GLN A 516 -24.35 3.74 2.60
C GLN A 516 -24.66 3.73 4.10
N GLN A 517 -25.89 3.39 4.50
CA GLN A 517 -26.26 3.29 5.91
C GLN A 517 -25.53 2.14 6.61
N TRP A 518 -25.27 1.04 5.90
CA TRP A 518 -24.49 -0.07 6.45
C TRP A 518 -23.05 0.35 6.74
N LEU A 519 -22.38 1.05 5.83
CA LEU A 519 -21.01 1.55 6.00
C LEU A 519 -20.91 2.70 7.02
N TYR A 520 -21.84 3.65 6.94
CA TYR A 520 -21.83 4.92 7.66
C TYR A 520 -23.13 5.10 8.46
N PRO A 521 -23.36 4.31 9.52
CA PRO A 521 -24.63 4.33 10.25
C PRO A 521 -24.95 5.68 10.91
N ASN A 522 -23.94 6.54 11.10
CA ASN A 522 -24.07 7.88 11.66
C ASN A 522 -24.04 8.98 10.58
N GLY A 523 -24.18 8.62 9.31
CA GLY A 523 -23.97 9.52 8.17
C GLY A 523 -22.50 9.65 7.78
N ARG A 524 -22.28 10.15 6.56
CA ARG A 524 -20.96 10.39 5.97
C ARG A 524 -20.70 11.89 5.84
N GLN A 525 -19.59 12.35 6.38
CA GLN A 525 -19.09 13.72 6.24
C GLN A 525 -18.16 13.80 5.03
N ILE A 526 -18.40 14.78 4.15
CA ILE A 526 -17.63 14.95 2.90
C ILE A 526 -16.65 16.11 3.03
N ASP A 527 -17.01 17.16 3.78
CA ASP A 527 -16.15 18.32 4.06
C ASP A 527 -15.23 18.07 5.27
N MET A 528 -14.40 17.03 5.17
CA MET A 528 -13.36 16.78 6.15
C MET A 528 -12.18 17.73 5.86
N PRO A 529 -11.58 18.39 6.87
CA PRO A 529 -10.31 19.07 6.68
C PRO A 529 -9.36 18.05 6.06
N LEU A 530 -8.71 18.43 4.95
CA LEU A 530 -7.69 17.59 4.34
C LEU A 530 -6.68 17.25 5.44
N ILE A 531 -6.73 16.01 5.95
CA ILE A 531 -5.65 15.48 6.76
C ILE A 531 -4.41 15.74 5.93
N ASN A 532 -3.35 16.25 6.56
CA ASN A 532 -2.09 16.53 5.88
C ASN A 532 -1.69 15.27 5.11
N ARG A 533 -2.01 15.22 3.80
CA ARG A 533 -2.02 13.97 3.04
C ARG A 533 -0.62 13.37 3.00
N ASN A 534 0.39 14.24 3.10
CA ASN A 534 1.80 13.91 3.23
C ASN A 534 2.11 12.99 4.43
N GLN A 535 1.33 13.02 5.52
CA GLN A 535 1.51 12.13 6.69
C GLN A 535 0.90 10.74 6.50
N LEU A 536 -0.09 10.57 5.63
CA LEU A 536 -0.68 9.26 5.30
C LEU A 536 0.07 8.56 4.15
N TYR A 537 0.87 9.34 3.42
CA TYR A 537 1.83 8.88 2.41
C TYR A 537 3.22 8.63 2.99
N ASP A 538 3.32 8.66 4.32
CA ASP A 538 4.57 8.61 5.04
C ASP A 538 4.99 7.15 5.25
N PHE A 539 5.71 6.63 4.27
CA PHE A 539 6.27 5.28 4.26
C PHE A 539 7.45 5.10 5.24
N ARG A 540 7.60 5.98 6.26
CA ARG A 540 8.68 5.96 7.27
C ARG A 540 8.98 4.58 7.87
N ASN A 541 7.95 3.74 7.95
CA ASN A 541 8.00 2.43 8.58
C ASN A 541 7.56 1.31 7.62
N ASP A 542 7.54 1.53 6.31
CA ASP A 542 7.23 0.44 5.38
C ASP A 542 8.53 -0.35 5.10
N PRO A 543 8.71 -1.52 5.74
CA PRO A 543 9.88 -2.35 5.48
C PRO A 543 9.85 -2.99 4.09
N ASP A 544 8.69 -2.94 3.40
CA ASP A 544 8.47 -3.54 2.09
C ASP A 544 8.83 -2.56 0.94
N LEU A 545 9.04 -1.26 1.24
CA LEU A 545 9.42 -0.24 0.24
C LEU A 545 10.93 0.10 0.18
N ILE A 546 11.79 -0.63 0.92
CA ILE A 546 13.25 -0.43 0.95
C ILE A 546 13.99 -1.54 0.20
#